data_AF-A0AAV5V0M6-F1
#
_entry.id   AF-A0AAV5V0M6-F1
#
_cell.length_a   1.000
_cell.length_b   1.000
_cell.length_c   1.000
_cell.angle_alpha   90.00
_cell.angle_beta   90.00
_cell.angle_gamma   90.00
#
_symmetry.space_group_name_H-M   'P 1'
#
loop_
_entity.id
_entity.type
_entity.pdbx_description
1 polymer ?
#
loop_
_entity_poly.entity_id
_entity_poly.type
_entity_poly.pdbx_seq_one_letter_code
_entity_poly.pdbx_strand_id
1 'polypeptide(L)'
;KDSGRTALKIETMGRDVASISSETPVLDRLRAAYNVMTGVRKCAELSIRPVDKFVHPQAAYNNSFVSDPFIPATHSLANNISSILVSALFDFAPFAFPQFAELPTNEKSNLVRGSFEPIHVVESMSRAVALFPNDNTVFMSYTMTLSQDSVDYFFSDCTLDVDIDEAKRVLYHNLKRMAECCKSTTKRVNPSEEELLALLALAFWNNDTATSNDSLNRAAYSVRAAIMRDLHVYYSACGLKNYATRIGELFSLLVFYEKMTSDVVEDIELFRLLQVYEDKKYY
;
A
#
# COMPACT_ATOMS: atom_id res chain seq x y z
N LYS A 1 -30.42 19.97 -56.46
CA LYS A 1 -31.06 19.01 -55.53
C LYS A 1 -29.99 18.67 -54.50
N ASP A 2 -29.93 19.51 -53.48
CA ASP A 2 -28.89 19.55 -52.46
C ASP A 2 -29.04 18.42 -51.45
N SER A 3 -27.94 17.71 -51.22
CA SER A 3 -27.77 16.74 -50.16
C SER A 3 -27.17 17.46 -48.95
N GLY A 4 -28.01 17.73 -47.95
CA GLY A 4 -27.63 18.36 -46.69
C GLY A 4 -26.60 17.53 -45.91
N ARG A 5 -25.45 18.15 -45.63
CA ARG A 5 -24.50 17.71 -44.61
C ARG A 5 -24.64 18.65 -43.42
N THR A 6 -25.30 18.17 -42.37
CA THR A 6 -25.39 18.85 -41.08
C THR A 6 -24.07 18.61 -40.33
N ALA A 7 -23.24 19.64 -40.24
CA ALA A 7 -22.05 19.62 -39.39
C ALA A 7 -22.46 19.84 -37.93
N LEU A 8 -22.20 18.85 -37.08
CA LEU A 8 -22.29 19.00 -35.63
C LEU A 8 -21.14 19.91 -35.16
N LYS A 9 -21.48 21.15 -34.77
CA LYS A 9 -20.61 22.02 -33.97
C LYS A 9 -20.52 21.44 -32.57
N ILE A 10 -19.34 20.96 -32.20
CA ILE A 10 -19.00 20.69 -30.80
C ILE A 10 -18.62 22.05 -30.20
N GLU A 11 -19.52 22.65 -29.44
CA GLU A 11 -19.22 23.81 -28.60
C GLU A 11 -18.42 23.33 -27.40
N THR A 12 -17.13 23.65 -27.40
CA THR A 12 -16.24 23.49 -26.25
C THR A 12 -16.68 24.50 -25.18
N MET A 13 -17.46 24.06 -24.20
CA MET A 13 -17.66 24.81 -22.96
C MET A 13 -16.34 24.82 -22.18
N GLY A 14 -15.55 25.88 -22.39
CA GLY A 14 -14.49 26.26 -21.46
C GLY A 14 -15.10 26.54 -20.10
N ARG A 15 -14.97 25.61 -19.16
CA ARG A 15 -15.12 25.92 -17.74
C ARG A 15 -13.79 26.50 -17.28
N ASP A 16 -13.77 27.83 -17.13
CA ASP A 16 -12.87 28.49 -16.20
C ASP A 16 -13.23 28.01 -14.77
N VAL A 17 -12.64 26.88 -14.37
CA VAL A 17 -12.57 26.49 -12.97
C VAL A 17 -11.42 27.29 -12.39
N ALA A 18 -11.73 28.43 -11.77
CA ALA A 18 -10.79 29.09 -10.89
C ALA A 18 -10.28 28.06 -9.88
N SER A 19 -9.01 27.67 -10.02
CA SER A 19 -8.33 26.73 -9.14
C SER A 19 -8.31 27.32 -7.73
N ILE A 20 -9.28 26.94 -6.89
CA ILE A 20 -9.18 27.16 -5.46
C ILE A 20 -7.93 26.40 -5.03
N SER A 21 -6.86 27.14 -4.71
CA SER A 21 -5.63 26.55 -4.19
C SER A 21 -5.99 25.84 -2.90
N SER A 22 -5.85 24.51 -2.87
CA SER A 22 -6.01 23.74 -1.65
C SER A 22 -5.00 24.20 -0.60
N GLU A 23 -5.43 24.25 0.66
CA GLU A 23 -4.56 24.53 1.81
C GLU A 23 -3.71 23.31 2.20
N THR A 24 -4.09 22.11 1.73
CA THR A 24 -3.35 20.85 1.92
C THR A 24 -3.07 20.16 0.57
N PRO A 25 -2.30 20.82 -0.32
CA PRO A 25 -2.12 20.36 -1.70
C PRO A 25 -1.36 19.05 -1.83
N VAL A 26 -0.49 18.69 -0.87
CA VAL A 26 0.22 17.41 -0.85
C VAL A 26 -0.74 16.29 -0.47
N LEU A 27 -1.52 16.46 0.60
CA LEU A 27 -2.49 15.44 1.02
C LEU A 27 -3.55 15.17 -0.06
N ASP A 28 -3.99 16.21 -0.77
CA ASP A 28 -4.96 16.03 -1.86
C ASP A 28 -4.38 15.26 -3.05
N ARG A 29 -3.13 15.55 -3.44
CA ARG A 29 -2.43 14.75 -4.46
C ARG A 29 -2.23 13.32 -4.00
N LEU A 30 -1.83 13.11 -2.74
CA LEU A 30 -1.67 11.78 -2.16
C LEU A 30 -2.98 11.00 -2.20
N ARG A 31 -4.10 11.62 -1.80
CA ARG A 31 -5.43 10.98 -1.86
C ARG A 31 -5.80 10.59 -3.28
N ALA A 32 -5.64 11.51 -4.23
CA ALA A 32 -5.93 11.24 -5.63
C ALA A 32 -5.06 10.10 -6.20
N ALA A 33 -3.75 10.15 -5.98
CA ALA A 33 -2.82 9.12 -6.44
C ALA A 33 -3.08 7.76 -5.77
N TYR A 34 -3.36 7.75 -4.46
CA TYR A 34 -3.65 6.55 -3.70
C TYR A 34 -4.96 5.88 -4.17
N ASN A 35 -6.01 6.67 -4.44
CA ASN A 35 -7.27 6.15 -4.98
C ASN A 35 -7.09 5.50 -6.36
N VAL A 36 -6.28 6.12 -7.24
CA VAL A 36 -5.95 5.53 -8.54
C VAL A 36 -5.14 4.25 -8.37
N MET A 37 -4.09 4.28 -7.56
CA MET A 37 -3.22 3.12 -7.29
C MET A 37 -4.02 1.93 -6.75
N THR A 38 -4.86 2.15 -5.73
CA THR A 38 -5.68 1.10 -5.12
C THR A 38 -6.74 0.56 -6.08
N GLY A 39 -7.34 1.43 -6.90
CA GLY A 39 -8.27 1.01 -7.96
C GLY A 39 -7.61 0.12 -9.00
N VAL A 40 -6.45 0.52 -9.54
CA VAL A 40 -5.68 -0.26 -10.51
C VAL A 40 -5.26 -1.61 -9.92
N ARG A 41 -4.70 -1.59 -8.70
CA ARG A 41 -4.30 -2.82 -7.99
C ARG A 41 -5.48 -3.75 -7.78
N LYS A 42 -6.61 -3.26 -7.26
CA LYS A 42 -7.82 -4.06 -7.06
C LYS A 42 -8.25 -4.75 -8.36
N CYS A 43 -8.29 -4.02 -9.47
CA CYS A 43 -8.67 -4.57 -10.77
C CYS A 43 -7.68 -5.64 -11.27
N ALA A 44 -6.37 -5.38 -11.16
CA ALA A 44 -5.34 -6.32 -11.58
C ALA A 44 -5.30 -7.58 -10.71
N GLU A 45 -5.48 -7.44 -9.40
CA GLU A 45 -5.54 -8.60 -8.50
C GLU A 45 -6.80 -9.44 -8.75
N LEU A 46 -7.95 -8.82 -9.02
CA LEU A 46 -9.18 -9.54 -9.36
C LEU A 46 -9.06 -10.34 -10.67
N SER A 47 -8.26 -9.87 -11.64
CA SER A 47 -8.11 -10.54 -12.94
C SER A 47 -7.21 -11.78 -12.89
N ILE A 48 -6.34 -11.90 -11.89
CA ILE A 48 -5.47 -13.07 -11.70
C ILE A 48 -6.06 -14.12 -10.75
N ARG A 49 -7.24 -13.87 -10.18
CA ARG A 49 -7.90 -14.83 -9.30
C ARG A 49 -8.28 -16.12 -10.06
N PRO A 50 -8.23 -17.29 -9.40
CA PRO A 50 -8.80 -18.51 -9.94
C PRO A 50 -10.27 -18.31 -10.36
N VAL A 51 -10.67 -18.93 -11.48
CA VAL A 51 -12.00 -18.75 -12.07
C VAL A 51 -13.12 -19.17 -11.12
N ASP A 52 -12.90 -20.21 -10.31
CA ASP A 52 -13.82 -20.69 -9.27
C ASP A 52 -13.95 -19.73 -8.08
N LYS A 53 -13.05 -18.75 -7.98
CA LYS A 53 -13.03 -17.68 -6.98
C LYS A 53 -13.33 -16.30 -7.57
N PHE A 54 -13.82 -16.26 -8.82
CA PHE A 54 -14.14 -15.02 -9.49
C PHE A 54 -15.31 -14.29 -8.80
N VAL A 55 -15.17 -12.98 -8.64
CA VAL A 55 -16.22 -12.11 -8.12
C VAL A 55 -16.59 -11.10 -9.19
N HIS A 56 -17.88 -11.06 -9.56
CA HIS A 56 -18.38 -10.15 -10.58
C HIS A 56 -18.12 -8.68 -10.19
N PRO A 57 -17.63 -7.81 -11.09
CA PRO A 57 -17.26 -6.43 -10.77
C PRO A 57 -18.37 -5.57 -10.15
N GLN A 58 -19.63 -5.82 -10.51
CA GLN A 58 -20.78 -5.12 -9.91
C GLN A 58 -21.01 -5.52 -8.44
N ALA A 59 -20.73 -6.77 -8.08
CA ALA A 59 -20.74 -7.20 -6.68
C ALA A 59 -19.58 -6.53 -5.90
N ALA A 60 -18.46 -6.26 -6.58
CA ALA A 60 -17.28 -5.61 -6.01
C ALA A 60 -17.44 -4.10 -5.72
N TYR A 61 -18.45 -3.45 -6.29
CA TYR A 61 -18.67 -1.99 -6.24
C TYR A 61 -19.64 -1.55 -5.13
N ASN A 62 -20.63 -2.37 -4.79
CA ASN A 62 -21.73 -1.95 -3.92
C ASN A 62 -21.41 -1.99 -2.41
N ASN A 63 -20.17 -2.34 -1.99
CA ASN A 63 -19.78 -2.59 -0.59
C ASN A 63 -20.73 -3.52 0.21
N SER A 64 -21.72 -4.13 -0.44
CA SER A 64 -22.66 -5.12 0.09
C SER A 64 -22.01 -6.50 0.04
N PHE A 65 -20.82 -6.63 0.62
CA PHE A 65 -20.16 -7.91 0.83
C PHE A 65 -20.57 -8.46 2.17
N VAL A 66 -21.68 -9.17 2.19
CA VAL A 66 -22.17 -9.85 3.40
C VAL A 66 -21.51 -11.23 3.58
N SER A 67 -20.65 -11.73 2.67
CA SER A 67 -20.03 -13.06 2.91
C SER A 67 -18.70 -13.46 2.23
N ASP A 68 -17.90 -12.59 1.59
CA ASP A 68 -16.42 -12.75 1.38
C ASP A 68 -15.90 -11.96 0.15
N PRO A 69 -15.45 -10.70 0.30
CA PRO A 69 -14.73 -9.99 -0.77
C PRO A 69 -13.30 -10.48 -0.98
N PHE A 70 -12.75 -11.16 0.02
CA PHE A 70 -11.35 -11.53 0.11
C PHE A 70 -11.21 -13.04 0.00
N ILE A 71 -10.16 -13.47 -0.69
CA ILE A 71 -9.81 -14.90 -0.72
C ILE A 71 -8.57 -15.13 0.15
N PRO A 72 -8.47 -16.28 0.82
CA PRO A 72 -7.23 -16.65 1.49
C PRO A 72 -6.09 -16.70 0.47
N ALA A 73 -4.92 -16.24 0.89
CA ALA A 73 -3.74 -16.24 0.04
C ALA A 73 -3.22 -17.66 -0.19
N THR A 74 -2.65 -17.89 -1.37
CA THR A 74 -1.84 -19.06 -1.70
C THR A 74 -0.41 -18.62 -2.01
N HIS A 75 0.53 -19.56 -1.96
CA HIS A 75 1.94 -19.31 -2.21
C HIS A 75 2.17 -18.72 -3.60
N SER A 76 1.55 -19.32 -4.63
CA SER A 76 1.73 -18.85 -6.01
C SER A 76 1.12 -17.46 -6.24
N LEU A 77 -0.07 -17.18 -5.69
CA LEU A 77 -0.72 -15.88 -5.84
C LEU A 77 0.02 -14.77 -5.09
N ALA A 78 0.56 -15.05 -3.90
CA ALA A 78 1.34 -14.08 -3.13
C ALA A 78 2.56 -13.59 -3.93
N ASN A 79 3.26 -14.50 -4.65
CA ASN A 79 4.38 -14.13 -5.51
C ASN A 79 3.97 -13.22 -6.67
N ASN A 80 2.80 -13.45 -7.27
CA ASN A 80 2.32 -12.65 -8.40
C ASN A 80 1.92 -11.22 -7.98
N ILE A 81 1.35 -11.05 -6.78
CA ILE A 81 0.85 -9.77 -6.29
C ILE A 81 1.95 -8.73 -6.09
N SER A 82 3.15 -9.15 -5.68
CA SER A 82 4.25 -8.22 -5.45
C SER A 82 4.58 -7.41 -6.71
N SER A 83 4.54 -8.07 -7.88
CA SER A 83 4.74 -7.39 -9.17
C SER A 83 3.67 -6.34 -9.46
N ILE A 84 2.41 -6.61 -9.11
CA ILE A 84 1.27 -5.70 -9.31
C ILE A 84 1.45 -4.44 -8.46
N LEU A 85 1.79 -4.57 -7.18
CA LEU A 85 2.02 -3.39 -6.33
C LEU A 85 3.25 -2.61 -6.79
N VAL A 86 4.36 -3.27 -7.14
CA VAL A 86 5.56 -2.59 -7.65
C VAL A 86 5.23 -1.78 -8.91
N SER A 87 4.51 -2.35 -9.88
CA SER A 87 4.06 -1.62 -11.06
C SER A 87 3.16 -0.44 -10.69
N ALA A 88 2.20 -0.63 -9.79
CA ALA A 88 1.31 0.43 -9.35
C ALA A 88 2.05 1.56 -8.60
N LEU A 89 3.17 1.27 -7.92
CA LEU A 89 4.01 2.26 -7.26
C LEU A 89 4.75 3.16 -8.25
N PHE A 90 5.18 2.62 -9.39
CA PHE A 90 5.77 3.42 -10.47
C PHE A 90 4.78 4.43 -11.06
N ASP A 91 3.49 4.10 -11.08
CA ASP A 91 2.44 5.03 -11.50
C ASP A 91 2.09 6.01 -10.37
N PHE A 92 1.94 5.52 -9.14
CA PHE A 92 1.62 6.33 -7.96
C PHE A 92 2.63 7.45 -7.72
N ALA A 93 3.92 7.13 -7.74
CA ALA A 93 4.98 8.03 -7.33
C ALA A 93 5.03 9.37 -8.09
N PRO A 94 5.01 9.43 -9.44
CA PRO A 94 5.01 10.70 -10.17
C PRO A 94 3.72 11.52 -9.97
N PHE A 95 2.57 10.89 -9.71
CA PHE A 95 1.33 11.61 -9.41
C PHE A 95 1.34 12.21 -8.00
N ALA A 96 1.86 11.46 -7.02
CA ALA A 96 1.95 11.90 -5.64
C ALA A 96 3.05 12.95 -5.43
N PHE A 97 4.21 12.76 -6.07
CA PHE A 97 5.45 13.49 -5.79
C PHE A 97 6.09 14.05 -7.07
N PRO A 98 5.97 15.35 -7.34
CA PRO A 98 6.68 15.98 -8.46
C PRO A 98 8.20 15.74 -8.42
N GLN A 99 8.79 15.71 -7.22
CA GLN A 99 10.21 15.44 -6.99
C GLN A 99 10.64 14.06 -7.48
N PHE A 100 9.74 13.08 -7.49
CA PHE A 100 10.05 11.75 -8.02
C PHE A 100 10.33 11.80 -9.52
N ALA A 101 9.61 12.63 -10.28
CA ALA A 101 9.79 12.74 -11.72
C ALA A 101 11.20 13.24 -12.10
N GLU A 102 11.83 14.02 -11.23
CA GLU A 102 13.17 14.60 -11.41
C GLU A 102 14.30 13.61 -11.10
N LEU A 103 14.01 12.49 -10.43
CA LEU A 103 15.04 11.51 -10.07
C LEU A 103 15.56 10.74 -11.31
N PRO A 104 16.86 10.37 -11.32
CA PRO A 104 17.41 9.38 -12.24
C PRO A 104 16.65 8.05 -12.21
N THR A 105 16.62 7.33 -13.34
CA THR A 105 15.87 6.08 -13.48
C THR A 105 16.28 5.01 -12.45
N ASN A 106 17.58 4.88 -12.16
CA ASN A 106 18.07 3.93 -11.15
C ASN A 106 17.59 4.31 -9.73
N GLU A 107 17.56 5.59 -9.38
CA GLU A 107 17.06 6.07 -8.09
C GLU A 107 15.55 5.84 -7.96
N LYS A 108 14.78 6.08 -9.02
CA LYS A 108 13.35 5.76 -9.08
C LYS A 108 13.12 4.28 -8.78
N SER A 109 13.84 3.40 -9.46
CA SER A 109 13.72 1.95 -9.27
C SER A 109 14.12 1.53 -7.86
N ASN A 110 15.23 2.05 -7.32
CA ASN A 110 15.68 1.72 -5.96
C ASN A 110 14.67 2.20 -4.91
N LEU A 111 14.10 3.39 -5.09
CA LEU A 111 13.10 3.93 -4.18
C LEU A 111 11.81 3.12 -4.21
N VAL A 112 11.29 2.78 -5.40
CA VAL A 112 10.08 1.95 -5.53
C VAL A 112 10.30 0.57 -4.92
N ARG A 113 11.44 -0.07 -5.19
CA ARG A 113 11.77 -1.39 -4.62
C ARG A 113 11.91 -1.33 -3.10
N GLY A 114 12.59 -0.31 -2.57
CA GLY A 114 12.77 -0.15 -1.13
C GLY A 114 11.51 0.27 -0.36
N SER A 115 10.50 0.79 -1.05
CA SER A 115 9.25 1.25 -0.45
C SER A 115 8.09 0.26 -0.57
N PHE A 116 8.23 -0.81 -1.34
CA PHE A 116 7.18 -1.81 -1.53
C PHE A 116 6.72 -2.43 -0.21
N GLU A 117 7.60 -3.06 0.57
CA GLU A 117 7.22 -3.65 1.85
C GLU A 117 6.74 -2.61 2.88
N PRO A 118 7.40 -1.45 3.08
CA PRO A 118 6.90 -0.41 3.98
C PRO A 118 5.47 0.03 3.66
N ILE A 119 5.17 0.30 2.39
CA ILE A 119 3.82 0.68 1.96
C ILE A 119 2.84 -0.45 2.22
N HIS A 120 3.21 -1.67 1.82
CA HIS A 120 2.37 -2.84 2.02
C HIS A 120 2.00 -3.02 3.50
N VAL A 121 2.98 -2.89 4.41
CA VAL A 121 2.79 -3.02 5.86
C VAL A 121 1.82 -1.96 6.40
N VAL A 122 2.04 -0.68 6.07
CA VAL A 122 1.19 0.43 6.50
C VAL A 122 -0.26 0.21 6.07
N GLU A 123 -0.46 -0.15 4.80
CA GLU A 123 -1.78 -0.34 4.21
C GLU A 123 -2.47 -1.59 4.77
N SER A 124 -1.75 -2.71 4.84
CA SER A 124 -2.26 -4.00 5.30
C SER A 124 -2.75 -3.91 6.75
N MET A 125 -1.94 -3.35 7.66
CA MET A 125 -2.30 -3.29 9.07
C MET A 125 -3.48 -2.36 9.32
N SER A 126 -3.50 -1.19 8.66
CA SER A 126 -4.60 -0.24 8.81
C SER A 126 -5.93 -0.84 8.36
N ARG A 127 -5.92 -1.57 7.23
CA ARG A 127 -7.11 -2.29 6.73
C ARG A 127 -7.49 -3.47 7.60
N ALA A 128 -6.52 -4.23 8.10
CA ALA A 128 -6.76 -5.37 8.98
C ALA A 128 -7.38 -4.94 10.32
N VAL A 129 -6.99 -3.80 10.87
CA VAL A 129 -7.64 -3.23 12.07
C VAL A 129 -9.07 -2.78 11.76
N ALA A 130 -9.30 -2.15 10.61
CA ALA A 130 -10.63 -1.66 10.24
C ALA A 130 -11.63 -2.79 9.96
N LEU A 131 -11.20 -3.86 9.30
CA LEU A 131 -12.09 -4.93 8.82
C LEU A 131 -12.09 -6.17 9.72
N PHE A 132 -10.98 -6.44 10.40
CA PHE A 132 -10.79 -7.63 11.23
C PHE A 132 -10.25 -7.24 12.62
N PRO A 133 -10.96 -6.40 13.40
CA PRO A 133 -10.44 -5.80 14.63
C PRO A 133 -10.15 -6.79 15.76
N ASN A 134 -10.74 -7.99 15.72
CA ASN A 134 -10.67 -9.01 16.76
C ASN A 134 -10.17 -10.37 16.25
N ASP A 135 -9.76 -10.45 14.99
CA ASP A 135 -9.28 -11.67 14.34
C ASP A 135 -7.78 -11.50 14.01
N ASN A 136 -7.02 -12.58 13.87
CA ASN A 136 -5.60 -12.52 13.50
C ASN A 136 -5.36 -12.39 11.98
N THR A 137 -6.42 -12.18 11.21
CA THR A 137 -6.37 -12.00 9.76
C THR A 137 -5.65 -10.72 9.37
N VAL A 138 -4.65 -10.83 8.51
CA VAL A 138 -3.92 -9.72 7.87
C VAL A 138 -4.19 -9.70 6.37
N PHE A 139 -3.87 -8.58 5.72
CA PHE A 139 -3.97 -8.48 4.26
C PHE A 139 -2.63 -8.82 3.61
N MET A 140 -2.61 -9.80 2.70
CA MET A 140 -1.47 -10.03 1.81
C MET A 140 -1.52 -9.13 0.58
N SER A 141 -2.71 -8.60 0.26
CA SER A 141 -2.90 -7.73 -0.90
C SER A 141 -4.17 -6.88 -0.77
N TYR A 142 -4.57 -6.19 -1.84
CA TYR A 142 -5.85 -5.47 -1.84
C TYR A 142 -7.05 -6.41 -1.73
N THR A 143 -6.92 -7.63 -2.22
CA THR A 143 -8.03 -8.57 -2.40
C THR A 143 -7.80 -9.92 -1.72
N MET A 144 -6.68 -10.10 -1.00
CA MET A 144 -6.32 -11.37 -0.37
C MET A 144 -5.91 -11.20 1.09
N THR A 145 -6.28 -12.20 1.89
CA THR A 145 -6.03 -12.24 3.32
C THR A 145 -5.20 -13.46 3.70
N LEU A 146 -4.58 -13.41 4.87
CA LEU A 146 -3.87 -14.53 5.46
C LEU A 146 -4.09 -14.52 6.97
N SER A 147 -4.36 -15.68 7.54
CA SER A 147 -4.50 -15.88 8.98
C SER A 147 -3.84 -17.20 9.39
N GLN A 148 -3.73 -17.42 10.69
CA GLN A 148 -3.23 -18.67 11.24
C GLN A 148 -4.03 -19.89 10.76
N ASP A 149 -5.35 -19.73 10.59
CA ASP A 149 -6.26 -20.79 10.15
C ASP A 149 -6.11 -21.12 8.66
N SER A 150 -5.52 -20.21 7.86
CA SER A 150 -5.31 -20.40 6.43
C SER A 150 -3.87 -20.81 6.08
N VAL A 151 -3.00 -21.09 7.06
CA VAL A 151 -1.59 -21.47 6.81
C VAL A 151 -1.49 -22.75 5.97
N ASP A 152 -2.29 -23.76 6.28
CA ASP A 152 -2.30 -25.00 5.48
C ASP A 152 -2.74 -24.74 4.03
N TYR A 153 -3.75 -23.89 3.85
CA TYR A 153 -4.22 -23.51 2.52
C TYR A 153 -3.18 -22.69 1.75
N PHE A 154 -2.42 -21.84 2.44
CA PHE A 154 -1.37 -21.03 1.81
C PHE A 154 -0.35 -21.88 1.06
N PHE A 155 0.05 -23.01 1.63
CA PHE A 155 1.00 -23.94 1.01
C PHE A 155 0.36 -25.00 0.11
N SER A 156 -0.96 -24.97 -0.11
CA SER A 156 -1.67 -26.01 -0.88
C SER A 156 -1.29 -26.09 -2.36
N ASP A 157 -0.74 -25.00 -2.91
CA ASP A 157 -0.25 -24.91 -4.28
C ASP A 157 1.28 -24.79 -4.38
N CYS A 158 2.00 -25.01 -3.28
CA CYS A 158 3.46 -25.06 -3.28
C CYS A 158 3.92 -26.39 -3.89
N THR A 159 4.58 -26.33 -5.05
CA THR A 159 5.08 -27.52 -5.76
C THR A 159 6.56 -27.81 -5.50
N LEU A 160 7.19 -27.05 -4.59
CA LEU A 160 8.61 -27.19 -4.28
C LEU A 160 8.84 -28.35 -3.32
N ASP A 161 9.94 -29.08 -3.52
CA ASP A 161 10.37 -30.18 -2.64
C ASP A 161 11.09 -29.61 -1.42
N VAL A 162 10.30 -29.17 -0.42
CA VAL A 162 10.77 -28.47 0.77
C VAL A 162 10.14 -29.02 2.03
N ASP A 163 10.72 -28.68 3.19
CA ASP A 163 10.11 -28.96 4.50
C ASP A 163 8.92 -28.00 4.73
N ILE A 164 7.78 -28.37 4.15
CA ILE A 164 6.54 -27.60 4.22
C ILE A 164 6.04 -27.51 5.68
N ASP A 165 6.27 -28.53 6.50
CA ASP A 165 5.79 -28.54 7.88
C ASP A 165 6.55 -27.51 8.73
N GLU A 166 7.87 -27.41 8.55
CA GLU A 166 8.66 -26.35 9.18
C GLU A 166 8.27 -24.96 8.66
N ALA A 167 8.06 -24.80 7.34
CA ALA A 167 7.61 -23.54 6.76
C ALA A 167 6.24 -23.09 7.31
N LYS A 168 5.28 -24.02 7.44
CA LYS A 168 3.97 -23.77 8.07
C LYS A 168 4.12 -23.33 9.51
N ARG A 169 4.96 -24.02 10.29
CA ARG A 169 5.21 -23.70 11.70
C ARG A 169 5.76 -22.28 11.84
N VAL A 170 6.76 -21.92 11.04
CA VAL A 170 7.35 -20.57 11.00
C VAL A 170 6.28 -19.53 10.64
N LEU A 171 5.54 -19.73 9.54
CA LEU A 171 4.50 -18.80 9.10
C LEU A 171 3.42 -18.58 10.17
N TYR A 172 2.97 -19.66 10.81
CA TYR A 172 1.96 -19.61 11.87
C TYR A 172 2.41 -18.74 13.04
N HIS A 173 3.66 -18.90 13.50
CA HIS A 173 4.22 -18.08 14.58
C HIS A 173 4.38 -16.62 14.18
N ASN A 174 4.83 -16.36 12.94
CA ASN A 174 5.01 -15.01 12.43
C ASN A 174 3.69 -14.26 12.31
N LEU A 175 2.65 -14.90 11.78
CA LEU A 175 1.30 -14.33 11.69
C LEU A 175 0.73 -13.98 13.06
N LYS A 176 0.89 -14.88 14.04
CA LYS A 176 0.45 -14.60 15.42
C LYS A 176 1.14 -13.37 16.00
N ARG A 177 2.47 -13.32 15.90
CA ARG A 177 3.29 -12.18 16.37
C ARG A 177 2.86 -10.88 15.70
N MET A 178 2.71 -10.90 14.37
CA MET A 178 2.27 -9.74 13.59
C MET A 178 0.88 -9.28 14.02
N ALA A 179 -0.10 -10.18 14.08
CA ALA A 179 -1.47 -9.82 14.43
C ALA A 179 -1.57 -9.20 15.84
N GLU A 180 -0.96 -9.82 16.86
CA GLU A 180 -1.07 -9.38 18.25
C GLU A 180 -0.40 -8.02 18.50
N CYS A 181 0.83 -7.84 18.02
CA CYS A 181 1.60 -6.62 18.29
C CYS A 181 1.13 -5.44 17.41
N CYS A 182 0.83 -5.72 16.14
CA CYS A 182 0.64 -4.66 15.16
C CYS A 182 -0.77 -4.09 15.24
N LYS A 183 -1.79 -4.96 15.33
CA LYS A 183 -3.17 -4.48 15.43
C LYS A 183 -3.41 -3.68 16.71
N SER A 184 -2.84 -4.10 17.83
CA SER A 184 -2.98 -3.37 19.10
C SER A 184 -2.35 -1.97 19.02
N THR A 185 -1.15 -1.86 18.43
CA THR A 185 -0.46 -0.57 18.25
C THR A 185 -1.19 0.34 17.27
N THR A 186 -1.56 -0.15 16.09
CA THR A 186 -2.32 0.61 15.09
C THR A 186 -3.69 1.03 15.60
N LYS A 187 -4.40 0.15 16.31
CA LYS A 187 -5.72 0.45 16.92
C LYS A 187 -5.61 1.50 18.02
N ARG A 188 -4.52 1.50 18.79
CA ARG A 188 -4.27 2.51 19.83
C ARG A 188 -4.02 3.89 19.24
N VAL A 189 -3.22 3.97 18.17
CA VAL A 189 -2.94 5.24 17.48
C VAL A 189 -4.15 5.70 16.66
N ASN A 190 -4.87 4.77 16.04
CA ASN A 190 -6.07 5.02 15.23
C ASN A 190 -5.88 6.20 14.25
N PRO A 191 -4.97 6.07 13.26
CA PRO A 191 -4.74 7.14 12.29
C PRO A 191 -6.01 7.39 11.46
N SER A 192 -6.32 8.67 11.25
CA SER A 192 -7.30 9.13 10.26
C SER A 192 -6.82 8.86 8.83
N GLU A 193 -7.68 9.07 7.83
CA GLU A 193 -7.32 8.86 6.43
C GLU A 193 -6.17 9.78 6.00
N GLU A 194 -6.22 11.05 6.37
CA GLU A 194 -5.17 12.04 6.09
C GLU A 194 -3.83 11.63 6.70
N GLU A 195 -3.85 11.12 7.93
CA GLU A 195 -2.67 10.64 8.62
C GLU A 195 -2.13 9.35 8.01
N LEU A 196 -3.02 8.45 7.55
CA LEU A 196 -2.63 7.24 6.82
C LEU A 196 -1.94 7.58 5.50
N LEU A 197 -2.48 8.54 4.73
CA LEU A 197 -1.86 9.05 3.51
C LEU A 197 -0.47 9.65 3.79
N ALA A 198 -0.34 10.40 4.88
CA ALA A 198 0.95 10.92 5.31
C ALA A 198 1.93 9.79 5.69
N LEU A 199 1.49 8.76 6.42
CA LEU A 199 2.31 7.61 6.78
C LEU A 199 2.78 6.83 5.54
N LEU A 200 1.90 6.60 4.56
CA LEU A 200 2.26 5.97 3.29
C LEU A 200 3.32 6.78 2.53
N ALA A 201 3.15 8.09 2.47
CA ALA A 201 4.11 8.98 1.82
C ALA A 201 5.46 9.01 2.55
N LEU A 202 5.45 9.07 3.87
CA LEU A 202 6.66 9.03 4.68
C LEU A 202 7.38 7.69 4.51
N ALA A 203 6.64 6.57 4.55
CA ALA A 203 7.18 5.23 4.29
C ALA A 203 7.78 5.10 2.88
N PHE A 204 7.14 5.70 1.85
CA PHE A 204 7.68 5.73 0.49
C PHE A 204 9.05 6.42 0.41
N TRP A 205 9.18 7.56 1.08
CA TRP A 205 10.42 8.35 1.11
C TRP A 205 11.37 7.91 2.24
N ASN A 206 11.06 6.83 2.95
CA ASN A 206 11.90 6.32 4.02
C ASN A 206 12.90 5.31 3.48
N ASN A 207 13.88 5.82 2.75
CA ASN A 207 14.97 5.02 2.24
C ASN A 207 16.18 5.14 3.18
N ASP A 208 16.33 4.15 4.06
CA ASP A 208 17.48 3.99 4.95
C ASP A 208 18.73 3.47 4.23
N THR A 209 18.70 3.36 2.89
CA THR A 209 19.94 3.18 2.16
C THR A 209 20.80 4.39 2.45
N ALA A 210 21.87 4.16 3.21
CA ALA A 210 23.00 5.06 3.45
C ALA A 210 23.75 5.34 2.13
N THR A 211 22.99 5.65 1.08
CA THR A 211 23.49 6.07 -0.21
C THR A 211 23.81 7.55 -0.06
N SER A 212 25.05 7.88 -0.39
CA SER A 212 25.64 9.22 -0.50
C SER A 212 24.98 10.05 -1.62
N ASN A 213 23.67 9.86 -1.84
CA ASN A 213 22.92 10.42 -2.93
C ASN A 213 22.18 11.68 -2.47
N ASP A 214 22.82 12.82 -2.66
CA ASP A 214 22.29 14.10 -2.23
C ASP A 214 20.98 14.48 -2.94
N SER A 215 20.72 14.05 -4.18
CA SER A 215 19.45 14.36 -4.86
C SER A 215 18.27 13.67 -4.19
N LEU A 216 18.41 12.37 -3.89
CA LEU A 216 17.38 11.61 -3.20
C LEU A 216 17.12 12.17 -1.80
N ASN A 217 18.19 12.47 -1.05
CA ASN A 217 18.08 13.05 0.30
C ASN A 217 17.41 14.42 0.30
N ARG A 218 17.74 15.29 -0.66
CA ARG A 218 17.07 16.60 -0.83
C ARG A 218 15.60 16.44 -1.19
N ALA A 219 15.27 15.51 -2.10
CA ALA A 219 13.89 15.23 -2.47
C ALA A 219 13.08 14.72 -1.27
N ALA A 220 13.61 13.73 -0.53
CA ALA A 220 12.97 13.18 0.65
C ALA A 220 12.76 14.24 1.75
N TYR A 221 13.77 15.09 2.00
CA TYR A 221 13.65 16.20 2.95
C TYR A 221 12.56 17.19 2.54
N SER A 222 12.53 17.58 1.26
CA SER A 222 11.53 18.50 0.70
C SER A 222 10.11 17.94 0.84
N VAL A 223 9.92 16.66 0.51
CA VAL A 223 8.62 15.99 0.64
C VAL A 223 8.19 15.87 2.10
N ARG A 224 9.08 15.45 3.01
CA ARG A 224 8.78 15.37 4.45
C ARG A 224 8.37 16.72 5.02
N ALA A 225 9.10 17.79 4.68
CA ALA A 225 8.75 19.14 5.11
C ALA A 225 7.38 19.60 4.58
N ALA A 226 7.04 19.23 3.34
CA ALA A 226 5.74 19.55 2.75
C ALA A 226 4.60 18.77 3.43
N ILE A 227 4.77 17.47 3.70
CA ILE A 227 3.80 16.65 4.44
C ILE A 227 3.55 17.23 5.84
N MET A 228 4.61 17.61 6.56
CA MET A 228 4.46 18.21 7.90
C MET A 228 3.67 19.52 7.87
N ARG A 229 3.85 20.33 6.83
CA ARG A 229 3.08 21.57 6.64
C ARG A 229 1.61 21.28 6.42
N ASP A 230 1.28 20.34 5.54
CA ASP A 230 -0.11 19.98 5.27
C ASP A 230 -0.78 19.36 6.51
N LEU A 231 -0.08 18.50 7.26
CA LEU A 231 -0.58 17.95 8.52
C LEU A 231 -0.85 19.06 9.54
N HIS A 232 0.02 20.06 9.65
CA HIS A 232 -0.20 21.21 10.52
C HIS A 232 -1.49 21.97 10.17
N VAL A 233 -1.71 22.22 8.88
CA VAL A 233 -2.93 22.88 8.37
C VAL A 233 -4.16 22.01 8.67
N TYR A 234 -4.09 20.72 8.35
CA TYR A 234 -5.17 19.75 8.62
C TYR A 234 -5.56 19.74 10.11
N TYR A 235 -4.60 19.60 11.01
CA TYR A 235 -4.88 19.59 12.45
C TYR A 235 -5.45 20.92 12.95
N SER A 236 -4.97 22.04 12.41
CA SER A 236 -5.50 23.36 12.74
C SER A 236 -6.97 23.49 12.32
N ALA A 237 -7.33 22.98 11.14
CA ALA A 237 -8.71 22.93 10.66
C ALA A 237 -9.60 22.01 11.50
N CYS A 238 -9.05 20.90 12.03
CA CYS A 238 -9.74 20.02 12.99
C CYS A 238 -9.83 20.59 14.41
N GLY A 239 -9.29 21.79 14.67
CA GLY A 239 -9.31 22.43 16.00
C GLY A 239 -8.30 21.86 17.00
N LEU A 240 -7.32 21.06 16.54
CA LEU A 240 -6.31 20.45 17.39
C LEU A 240 -5.18 21.44 17.69
N LYS A 241 -5.21 22.06 18.88
CA LYS A 241 -4.26 23.11 19.27
C LYS A 241 -2.86 22.60 19.62
N ASN A 242 -2.73 21.39 20.15
CA ASN A 242 -1.45 20.76 20.49
C ASN A 242 -1.25 19.50 19.63
N TYR A 243 -1.00 19.71 18.34
CA TYR A 243 -0.81 18.64 17.38
C TYR A 243 0.58 17.99 17.45
N ALA A 244 1.53 18.56 18.21
CA ALA A 244 2.87 18.01 18.37
C ALA A 244 2.85 16.60 18.99
N THR A 245 1.99 16.39 20.01
CA THR A 245 1.77 15.06 20.59
C THR A 245 1.26 14.08 19.54
N ARG A 246 0.27 14.49 18.74
CA ARG A 246 -0.30 13.64 17.70
C ARG A 246 0.70 13.28 16.61
N ILE A 247 1.50 14.25 16.16
CA ILE A 247 2.62 14.01 15.25
C ILE A 247 3.61 13.00 15.87
N GLY A 248 3.97 13.16 17.15
CA GLY A 248 4.84 12.23 17.85
C GLY A 248 4.30 10.80 17.89
N GLU A 249 2.99 10.62 18.09
CA GLU A 249 2.33 9.31 18.01
C GLU A 249 2.42 8.70 16.61
N LEU A 250 2.19 9.51 15.56
CA LEU A 250 2.30 9.03 14.17
C LEU A 250 3.72 8.63 13.80
N PHE A 251 4.73 9.40 14.20
CA PHE A 251 6.12 9.01 13.96
C PHE A 251 6.51 7.76 14.75
N SER A 252 6.00 7.61 15.97
CA SER A 252 6.19 6.38 16.74
C SER A 252 5.57 5.18 16.04
N LEU A 253 4.39 5.36 15.42
CA LEU A 253 3.76 4.33 14.59
C LEU A 253 4.55 4.04 13.31
N LEU A 254 5.12 5.06 12.66
CA LEU A 254 5.97 4.89 11.48
C LEU A 254 7.20 4.05 11.79
N VAL A 255 7.94 4.37 12.86
CA VAL A 255 9.11 3.60 13.32
C VAL A 255 8.71 2.15 13.67
N PHE A 256 7.52 1.98 14.24
CA PHE A 256 6.99 0.65 14.51
C PHE A 256 6.72 -0.14 13.21
N TYR A 257 6.14 0.49 12.19
CA TYR A 257 5.96 -0.12 10.87
C TYR A 257 7.28 -0.41 10.16
N GLU A 258 8.30 0.43 10.32
CA GLU A 258 9.66 0.18 9.81
C GLU A 258 10.23 -1.09 10.45
N LYS A 259 10.14 -1.23 11.78
CA LYS A 259 10.57 -2.44 12.47
C LYS A 259 9.85 -3.67 11.96
N MET A 260 8.53 -3.61 11.79
CA MET A 260 7.77 -4.73 11.26
C MET A 260 8.16 -5.07 9.83
N THR A 261 8.47 -4.06 9.03
CA THR A 261 8.98 -4.27 7.67
C THR A 261 10.28 -5.06 7.71
N SER A 262 11.20 -4.72 8.61
CA SER A 262 12.42 -5.51 8.83
C SER A 262 12.10 -6.94 9.24
N ASP A 263 11.20 -7.15 10.19
CA ASP A 263 10.79 -8.48 10.64
C ASP A 263 10.18 -9.31 9.47
N VAL A 264 9.35 -8.69 8.59
CA VAL A 264 8.79 -9.34 7.39
C VAL A 264 9.87 -9.68 6.37
N VAL A 265 10.85 -8.80 6.15
CA VAL A 265 11.98 -9.07 5.25
C VAL A 265 12.83 -10.22 5.77
N GLU A 266 13.10 -10.27 7.08
CA GLU A 266 13.78 -11.39 7.72
C GLU A 266 13.00 -12.70 7.55
N ASP A 267 11.67 -12.66 7.72
CA ASP A 267 10.80 -13.82 7.54
C ASP A 267 10.84 -14.33 6.09
N ILE A 268 10.83 -13.44 5.09
CA ILE A 268 10.97 -13.79 3.66
C ILE A 268 12.33 -14.44 3.37
N GLU A 269 13.42 -13.88 3.92
CA GLU A 269 14.76 -14.46 3.75
C GLU A 269 14.88 -15.82 4.43
N LEU A 270 14.20 -16.04 5.58
CA LEU A 270 14.10 -17.36 6.21
C LEU A 270 13.37 -18.36 5.30
N PHE A 271 12.24 -17.98 4.69
CA PHE A 271 11.57 -18.83 3.71
C PHE A 271 12.44 -19.16 2.50
N ARG A 272 13.31 -18.22 2.07
CA ARG A 272 14.29 -18.49 1.01
C ARG A 272 15.33 -19.51 1.44
N LEU A 273 15.82 -19.46 2.69
CA LEU A 273 16.73 -20.48 3.24
C LEU A 273 16.06 -21.86 3.35
N LEU A 274 14.76 -21.89 3.62
CA LEU A 274 13.93 -23.10 3.57
C LEU A 274 13.55 -23.53 2.14
N GLN A 275 14.07 -22.83 1.13
CA GLN A 275 13.83 -23.08 -0.30
C GLN A 275 12.36 -22.96 -0.72
N VAL A 276 11.52 -22.31 0.10
CA VAL A 276 10.10 -22.05 -0.18
C VAL A 276 9.94 -21.02 -1.29
N TYR A 277 10.93 -20.16 -1.51
CA TYR A 277 10.96 -19.22 -2.63
C TYR A 277 12.16 -19.53 -3.52
N GLU A 278 11.97 -19.39 -4.84
CA GLU A 278 13.09 -19.45 -5.78
C GLU A 278 14.06 -18.29 -5.51
N ASP A 279 15.36 -18.50 -5.74
CA ASP A 279 16.43 -17.52 -5.46
C ASP A 279 16.30 -16.18 -6.22
N LYS A 280 15.36 -16.09 -7.18
CA LYS A 280 15.11 -14.88 -7.95
C LYS A 280 14.12 -13.99 -7.20
N LYS A 281 14.65 -12.91 -6.62
CA LYS A 281 13.86 -11.69 -6.37
C LYS A 281 13.24 -11.26 -7.71
N TYR A 282 11.94 -11.45 -7.89
CA TYR A 282 11.19 -10.75 -8.93
C TYR A 282 10.88 -9.34 -8.44
N TYR A 283 11.92 -8.52 -8.42
CA TYR A 283 11.81 -7.07 -8.38
C TYR A 283 12.74 -6.50 -9.42
#